data_AF-A0A522N9N6-F1
#
_entry.id   AF-A0A522N9N6-F1
#
_cell.length_a   1.000
_cell.length_b   1.000
_cell.length_c   1.000
_cell.angle_alpha   90.00
_cell.angle_beta   90.00
_cell.angle_gamma   90.00
#
_symmetry.space_group_name_H-M   'P 1'
#
loop_
_entity.id
_entity.type
_entity.pdbx_description
1 polymer ?
#
loop_
_entity_poly.entity_id
_entity_poly.type
_entity_poly.pdbx_seq_one_letter_code
_entity_poly.pdbx_strand_id
1 'polypeptide(L)'
;MACSEHRGAGIVTLAAGCFAALYVVLDFNKLHALRFGADSGIFLQTLVNFAHHGSTFNWAEQAPHLQIHDSWTLLAFAPLAALWPRPELLIVLQLALLAGAAIPLYLLARAFGLSQTPAVLIAVAYLISPSVQGWAYSDFSESHLVPILAFALALAVKRRSLWGTLLFAQLLLGVKEDEVWFVGWFALAGALWYDRRSGLAVVALCVANGLAYYGIDALHGHLPNRPQYGLADPFWRQQLAFLAEVLAPFAFAPLALGWRVLLAAPLLGELFLTQHWHYPLARAGVHYTEPIVALLAIGAVIAIARRPRWAGWALACSAIMAAFFNTTVLHLGRHLYAPDPRYGELHALAQSNRAFTFSIDDEGAWVVASGDTNARLLGFGDPLRHPQPAWLDAAGH
;
A
#
# COMPACT_ATOMS: atom_id res chain seq x y z
N MET A 1 -16.96 19.71 -24.51
CA MET A 1 -16.17 19.51 -23.28
C MET A 1 -16.60 18.28 -22.48
N ALA A 2 -17.89 18.09 -22.16
CA ALA A 2 -18.35 16.89 -21.43
C ALA A 2 -18.01 15.56 -22.15
N CYS A 3 -18.29 15.44 -23.46
CA CYS A 3 -18.02 14.22 -24.24
C CYS A 3 -16.53 13.80 -24.26
N SER A 4 -15.58 14.76 -24.22
CA SER A 4 -14.15 14.46 -24.15
C SER A 4 -13.68 14.05 -22.74
N GLU A 5 -14.27 14.61 -21.69
CA GLU A 5 -13.93 14.23 -20.31
C GLU A 5 -14.30 12.78 -20.00
N HIS A 6 -15.47 12.33 -20.48
CA HIS A 6 -15.92 10.94 -20.34
C HIS A 6 -15.01 9.95 -21.08
N ARG A 7 -14.45 10.33 -22.24
CA ARG A 7 -13.51 9.47 -22.99
C ARG A 7 -12.22 9.21 -22.22
N GLY A 8 -11.63 10.24 -21.60
CA GLY A 8 -10.39 10.09 -20.83
C GLY A 8 -10.57 9.23 -19.58
N ALA A 9 -11.64 9.48 -18.82
CA ALA A 9 -11.98 8.67 -17.67
C ALA A 9 -12.23 7.20 -18.06
N GLY A 10 -12.96 6.96 -19.16
CA GLY A 10 -13.21 5.61 -19.66
C GLY A 10 -11.93 4.85 -20.02
N ILE A 11 -10.93 5.51 -20.62
CA ILE A 11 -9.63 4.89 -20.91
C ILE A 11 -8.90 4.51 -19.62
N VAL A 12 -8.89 5.39 -18.62
CA VAL A 12 -8.24 5.11 -17.32
C VAL A 12 -8.95 3.96 -16.60
N THR A 13 -10.27 3.94 -16.59
CA THR A 13 -11.05 2.82 -16.01
C THR A 13 -10.78 1.51 -16.73
N LEU A 14 -10.69 1.51 -18.07
CA LEU A 14 -10.31 0.32 -18.83
C LEU A 14 -8.90 -0.16 -18.48
N ALA A 15 -7.92 0.76 -18.43
CA ALA A 15 -6.55 0.43 -18.06
C ALA A 15 -6.45 -0.14 -16.63
N ALA A 16 -7.16 0.46 -15.68
CA ALA A 16 -7.27 -0.03 -14.31
C ALA A 16 -7.91 -1.43 -14.27
N GLY A 17 -8.98 -1.66 -15.04
CA GLY A 17 -9.62 -2.98 -15.15
C GLY A 17 -8.69 -4.05 -15.75
N CYS A 18 -7.95 -3.72 -16.80
CA CYS A 18 -6.96 -4.63 -17.39
C CYS A 18 -5.82 -4.94 -16.41
N PHE A 19 -5.32 -3.94 -15.69
CA PHE A 19 -4.31 -4.11 -14.65
C PHE A 19 -4.81 -5.06 -13.55
N ALA A 20 -5.98 -4.77 -12.97
CA ALA A 20 -6.57 -5.60 -11.93
C ALA A 20 -6.82 -7.03 -12.41
N ALA A 21 -7.40 -7.21 -13.60
CA ALA A 21 -7.68 -8.54 -14.16
C ALA A 21 -6.40 -9.37 -14.38
N LEU A 22 -5.33 -8.73 -14.87
CA LEU A 22 -4.04 -9.40 -15.03
C LEU A 22 -3.51 -9.88 -13.69
N TYR A 23 -3.42 -8.98 -12.69
CA TYR A 23 -2.86 -9.34 -11.39
C TYR A 23 -3.74 -10.32 -10.61
N VAL A 24 -5.08 -10.29 -10.75
CA VAL A 24 -5.95 -11.33 -10.17
C VAL A 24 -5.52 -12.72 -10.65
N VAL A 25 -5.25 -12.87 -11.96
CA VAL A 25 -4.80 -14.16 -12.52
C VAL A 25 -3.44 -14.56 -11.96
N LEU A 26 -2.50 -13.62 -11.86
CA LEU A 26 -1.16 -13.88 -11.34
C LEU A 26 -1.19 -14.23 -9.84
N ASP A 27 -1.95 -13.50 -9.03
CA ASP A 27 -2.08 -13.75 -7.60
C ASP A 27 -2.87 -15.01 -7.31
N PHE A 28 -3.83 -15.38 -8.15
CA PHE A 28 -4.48 -16.68 -8.03
C PHE A 28 -3.47 -17.81 -8.29
N ASN A 29 -2.54 -17.64 -9.24
CA ASN A 29 -1.43 -18.59 -9.39
C ASN A 29 -0.55 -18.66 -8.13
N LYS A 30 -0.20 -17.50 -7.54
CA LYS A 30 0.56 -17.41 -6.28
C LYS A 30 -0.18 -18.11 -5.12
N LEU A 31 -1.50 -17.94 -5.03
CA LEU A 31 -2.36 -18.53 -4.01
C LEU A 31 -2.45 -20.05 -4.15
N HIS A 32 -2.69 -20.55 -5.36
CA HIS A 32 -2.74 -21.99 -5.65
C HIS A 32 -1.38 -22.69 -5.45
N ALA A 33 -0.29 -21.93 -5.47
CA ALA A 33 1.06 -22.41 -5.20
C ALA A 33 1.49 -22.22 -3.73
N LEU A 34 0.60 -21.73 -2.85
CA LEU A 34 0.87 -21.46 -1.43
C LEU A 34 2.06 -20.50 -1.22
N ARG A 35 2.15 -19.45 -2.05
CA ARG A 35 3.27 -18.48 -2.04
C ARG A 35 2.91 -17.11 -1.44
N PHE A 36 1.81 -17.02 -0.71
CA PHE A 36 1.49 -15.85 0.12
C PHE A 36 2.18 -15.97 1.48
N GLY A 37 2.61 -14.84 2.02
CA GLY A 37 3.08 -14.70 3.40
C GLY A 37 1.92 -14.50 4.38
N ALA A 38 2.24 -14.55 5.67
CA ALA A 38 1.24 -14.51 6.74
C ALA A 38 0.34 -13.25 6.73
N ASP A 39 0.79 -12.10 6.23
CA ASP A 39 0.02 -10.84 6.25
C ASP A 39 -1.40 -11.02 5.69
N SER A 40 -1.55 -11.68 4.53
CA SER A 40 -2.89 -11.92 3.97
C SER A 40 -3.81 -12.73 4.89
N GLY A 41 -3.26 -13.68 5.65
CA GLY A 41 -4.03 -14.42 6.64
C GLY A 41 -4.36 -13.60 7.90
N ILE A 42 -3.43 -12.73 8.34
CA ILE A 42 -3.64 -11.79 9.46
C ILE A 42 -4.87 -10.92 9.18
N PHE A 43 -4.90 -10.29 8.02
CA PHE A 43 -5.98 -9.39 7.65
C PHE A 43 -7.30 -10.14 7.43
N LEU A 44 -7.27 -11.35 6.84
CA LEU A 44 -8.50 -12.13 6.64
C LEU A 44 -9.10 -12.53 7.99
N GLN A 45 -8.31 -13.11 8.90
CA GLN A 45 -8.80 -13.50 10.22
C GLN A 45 -9.29 -12.30 11.03
N THR A 46 -8.58 -11.18 10.96
CA THR A 46 -8.99 -9.92 11.61
C THR A 46 -10.39 -9.50 11.16
N LEU A 47 -10.65 -9.50 9.85
CA LEU A 47 -11.95 -9.10 9.28
C LEU A 47 -13.06 -10.11 9.61
N VAL A 48 -12.78 -11.42 9.47
CA VAL A 48 -13.75 -12.49 9.72
C VAL A 48 -14.12 -12.55 11.21
N ASN A 49 -13.14 -12.51 12.12
CA ASN A 49 -13.40 -12.47 13.55
C ASN A 49 -14.17 -11.20 13.95
N PHE A 50 -13.86 -10.04 13.33
CA PHE A 50 -14.60 -8.82 13.66
C PHE A 50 -16.05 -8.93 13.22
N ALA A 51 -16.30 -9.42 12.01
CA ALA A 51 -17.64 -9.54 11.46
C ALA A 51 -18.52 -10.55 12.23
N HIS A 52 -17.95 -11.64 12.74
CA HIS A 52 -18.71 -12.69 13.43
C HIS A 52 -18.71 -12.59 14.96
N HIS A 53 -17.66 -12.00 15.55
CA HIS A 53 -17.42 -12.06 16.99
C HIS A 53 -17.12 -10.70 17.62
N GLY A 54 -17.01 -9.62 16.82
CA GLY A 54 -16.68 -8.28 17.32
C GLY A 54 -15.25 -8.14 17.84
N SER A 55 -14.39 -9.12 17.56
CA SER A 55 -12.98 -9.14 17.96
C SER A 55 -12.09 -9.06 16.73
N THR A 56 -10.98 -8.33 16.79
CA THR A 56 -9.98 -8.27 15.71
C THR A 56 -8.84 -9.25 15.92
N PHE A 57 -9.02 -10.26 16.78
CA PHE A 57 -8.01 -11.28 17.05
C PHE A 57 -7.61 -12.05 15.79
N ASN A 58 -6.33 -12.36 15.66
CA ASN A 58 -5.83 -13.32 14.69
C ASN A 58 -4.68 -14.14 15.30
N TRP A 59 -4.43 -15.32 14.74
CA TRP A 59 -3.48 -16.27 15.32
C TRP A 59 -2.02 -15.96 15.06
N ALA A 60 -1.72 -15.23 13.99
CA ALA A 60 -0.36 -14.84 13.66
C ALA A 60 0.16 -13.79 14.65
N GLU A 61 -0.63 -12.75 14.95
CA GLU A 61 -0.27 -11.73 15.94
C GLU A 61 -0.53 -12.17 17.38
N GLN A 62 -1.38 -13.19 17.59
CA GLN A 62 -1.81 -13.66 18.91
C GLN A 62 -2.44 -12.58 19.79
N ALA A 63 -2.98 -11.54 19.15
CA ALA A 63 -3.67 -10.43 19.80
C ALA A 63 -4.74 -9.87 18.84
N PRO A 64 -5.68 -9.05 19.35
CA PRO A 64 -6.51 -8.21 18.50
C PRO A 64 -5.65 -7.25 17.67
N HIS A 65 -5.80 -7.28 16.34
CA HIS A 65 -5.01 -6.46 15.42
C HIS A 65 -5.08 -4.96 15.74
N LEU A 66 -6.26 -4.48 16.15
CA LEU A 66 -6.45 -3.07 16.54
C LEU A 66 -5.80 -2.69 17.88
N GLN A 67 -5.23 -3.64 18.62
CA GLN A 67 -4.36 -3.34 19.77
C GLN A 67 -2.89 -3.19 19.35
N ILE A 68 -2.54 -3.65 18.15
CA ILE A 68 -1.19 -3.56 17.58
C ILE A 68 -1.09 -2.36 16.64
N HIS A 69 -2.09 -2.19 15.76
CA HIS A 69 -2.13 -1.15 14.74
C HIS A 69 -3.41 -0.33 14.80
N ASP A 70 -3.32 0.99 14.62
CA ASP A 70 -4.49 1.88 14.53
C ASP A 70 -5.04 1.90 13.09
N SER A 71 -5.53 0.75 12.64
CA SER A 71 -5.93 0.48 11.26
C SER A 71 -7.45 0.35 11.08
N TRP A 72 -8.24 1.16 11.80
CA TRP A 72 -9.71 1.00 11.85
C TRP A 72 -10.41 1.12 10.49
N THR A 73 -9.81 1.76 9.48
CA THR A 73 -10.39 1.79 8.12
C THR A 73 -10.49 0.42 7.48
N LEU A 74 -9.62 -0.52 7.88
CA LEU A 74 -9.66 -1.92 7.46
C LEU A 74 -11.06 -2.54 7.72
N LEU A 75 -11.68 -2.19 8.85
CA LEU A 75 -12.97 -2.76 9.26
C LEU A 75 -14.12 -2.46 8.30
N ALA A 76 -13.97 -1.46 7.40
CA ALA A 76 -14.94 -1.21 6.35
C ALA A 76 -15.13 -2.42 5.41
N PHE A 77 -14.15 -3.32 5.33
CA PHE A 77 -14.20 -4.54 4.52
C PHE A 77 -14.78 -5.75 5.25
N ALA A 78 -15.05 -5.66 6.56
CA ALA A 78 -15.54 -6.78 7.36
C ALA A 78 -16.88 -7.36 6.86
N PRO A 79 -17.86 -6.57 6.37
CA PRO A 79 -19.08 -7.13 5.79
C PRO A 79 -18.80 -8.00 4.56
N LEU A 80 -17.80 -7.66 3.75
CA LEU A 80 -17.40 -8.46 2.59
C LEU A 80 -16.72 -9.76 3.03
N ALA A 81 -15.89 -9.70 4.07
CA ALA A 81 -15.24 -10.90 4.64
C ALA A 81 -16.25 -11.86 5.28
N ALA A 82 -17.32 -11.35 5.90
CA ALA A 82 -18.42 -12.20 6.39
C ALA A 82 -19.16 -12.92 5.26
N LEU A 83 -19.28 -12.31 4.08
CA LEU A 83 -19.93 -12.93 2.92
C LEU A 83 -18.99 -13.89 2.18
N TRP A 84 -17.70 -13.57 2.16
CA TRP A 84 -16.67 -14.33 1.45
C TRP A 84 -15.41 -14.46 2.31
N PRO A 85 -15.40 -15.35 3.33
CA PRO A 85 -14.29 -15.52 4.26
C PRO A 85 -13.18 -16.36 3.61
N ARG A 86 -12.57 -15.83 2.54
CA ARG A 86 -11.52 -16.54 1.78
C ARG A 86 -10.46 -15.55 1.26
N PRO A 87 -9.19 -15.97 1.11
CA PRO A 87 -8.09 -15.09 0.71
C PRO A 87 -8.28 -14.45 -0.67
N GLU A 88 -9.07 -15.07 -1.57
CA GLU A 88 -9.40 -14.49 -2.88
C GLU A 88 -10.09 -13.12 -2.74
N LEU A 89 -10.84 -12.89 -1.65
CA LEU A 89 -11.44 -11.58 -1.38
C LEU A 89 -10.36 -10.50 -1.24
N LEU A 90 -9.32 -10.77 -0.45
CA LEU A 90 -8.26 -9.79 -0.19
C LEU A 90 -7.47 -9.46 -1.45
N ILE A 91 -7.18 -10.47 -2.29
CA ILE A 91 -6.55 -10.27 -3.60
C ILE A 91 -7.39 -9.30 -4.44
N VAL A 92 -8.70 -9.54 -4.56
CA VAL A 92 -9.59 -8.69 -5.34
C VAL A 92 -9.67 -7.27 -4.74
N LEU A 93 -9.74 -7.15 -3.41
CA LEU A 93 -9.80 -5.85 -2.72
C LEU A 93 -8.53 -5.03 -2.94
N GLN A 94 -7.35 -5.60 -2.69
CA GLN A 94 -6.04 -4.98 -2.92
C GLN A 94 -5.93 -4.46 -4.35
N LEU A 95 -6.26 -5.29 -5.34
CA LEU A 95 -6.17 -4.89 -6.74
C LEU A 95 -7.21 -3.84 -7.12
N ALA A 96 -8.41 -3.87 -6.53
CA ALA A 96 -9.41 -2.84 -6.72
C ALA A 96 -8.97 -1.48 -6.15
N LEU A 97 -8.31 -1.47 -4.97
CA LEU A 97 -7.78 -0.26 -4.34
C LEU A 97 -6.64 0.36 -5.16
N LEU A 98 -5.63 -0.45 -5.50
CA LEU A 98 -4.46 -0.02 -6.26
C LEU A 98 -4.84 0.43 -7.69
N ALA A 99 -5.65 -0.36 -8.40
CA ALA A 99 -6.12 0.01 -9.73
C ALA A 99 -7.05 1.23 -9.69
N GLY A 100 -7.94 1.27 -8.69
CA GLY A 100 -8.88 2.35 -8.47
C GLY A 100 -8.21 3.70 -8.21
N ALA A 101 -7.04 3.72 -7.58
CA ALA A 101 -6.24 4.93 -7.33
C ALA A 101 -5.88 5.72 -8.60
N ALA A 102 -5.79 5.06 -9.76
CA ALA A 102 -5.54 5.74 -11.03
C ALA A 102 -6.63 6.76 -11.41
N ILE A 103 -7.87 6.55 -10.94
CA ILE A 103 -9.01 7.42 -11.25
C ILE A 103 -8.88 8.78 -10.55
N PRO A 104 -8.75 8.89 -9.20
CA PRO A 104 -8.52 10.18 -8.56
C PRO A 104 -7.20 10.83 -9.00
N LEU A 105 -6.17 10.06 -9.37
CA LEU A 105 -4.94 10.61 -9.95
C LEU A 105 -5.19 11.29 -11.31
N TYR A 106 -5.97 10.65 -12.19
CA TYR A 106 -6.42 11.26 -13.45
C TYR A 106 -7.23 12.53 -13.20
N LEU A 107 -8.19 12.49 -12.27
CA LEU A 107 -9.02 13.65 -11.91
C LEU A 107 -8.18 14.79 -11.31
N LEU A 108 -7.16 14.46 -10.52
CA LEU A 108 -6.19 15.40 -9.98
C LEU A 108 -5.41 16.09 -11.12
N ALA A 109 -4.90 15.31 -12.07
CA ALA A 109 -4.25 15.82 -13.26
C ALA A 109 -5.15 16.78 -14.04
N ARG A 110 -6.42 16.42 -14.26
CA ARG A 110 -7.38 17.32 -14.91
C ARG A 110 -7.62 18.59 -14.09
N ALA A 111 -7.71 18.49 -12.76
CA ALA A 111 -7.88 19.65 -11.88
C ALA A 111 -6.66 20.60 -11.88
N PHE A 112 -5.47 20.09 -12.18
CA PHE A 112 -4.26 20.91 -12.40
C PHE A 112 -4.15 21.48 -13.83
N GLY A 113 -5.14 21.25 -14.70
CA GLY A 113 -5.23 21.85 -16.03
C GLY A 113 -4.59 21.02 -17.14
N LEU A 114 -4.19 19.77 -16.88
CA LEU A 114 -3.72 18.88 -17.96
C LEU A 114 -4.87 18.61 -18.93
N SER A 115 -4.54 18.56 -20.22
CA SER A 115 -5.45 18.03 -21.23
C SER A 115 -5.63 16.51 -21.04
N GLN A 116 -6.58 15.93 -21.77
CA GLN A 116 -6.96 14.53 -21.61
C GLN A 116 -5.77 13.57 -21.75
N THR A 117 -4.99 13.68 -22.82
CA THR A 117 -3.92 12.72 -23.12
C THR A 117 -2.84 12.70 -22.01
N PRO A 118 -2.19 13.81 -21.63
CA PRO A 118 -1.20 13.80 -20.55
C PRO A 118 -1.75 13.30 -19.20
N ALA A 119 -3.02 13.59 -18.90
CA ALA A 119 -3.66 13.10 -17.68
C ALA A 119 -3.90 11.58 -17.70
N VAL A 120 -4.27 11.00 -18.86
CA VAL A 120 -4.35 9.54 -19.04
C VAL A 120 -2.96 8.92 -18.90
N LEU A 121 -1.96 9.49 -19.58
CA LEU A 121 -0.60 8.96 -19.59
C LEU A 121 0.01 8.86 -18.18
N ILE A 122 -0.18 9.87 -17.32
CA ILE A 122 0.33 9.83 -15.95
C ILE A 122 -0.41 8.82 -15.06
N ALA A 123 -1.72 8.64 -15.27
CA ALA A 123 -2.50 7.63 -14.55
C ALA A 123 -2.09 6.20 -14.94
N VAL A 124 -1.84 5.97 -16.24
CA VAL A 124 -1.31 4.68 -16.73
C VAL A 124 0.13 4.45 -16.27
N ALA A 125 0.97 5.50 -16.27
CA ALA A 125 2.35 5.42 -15.75
C ALA A 125 2.38 4.98 -14.28
N TYR A 126 1.46 5.49 -13.44
CA TYR A 126 1.28 5.01 -12.07
C TYR A 126 0.95 3.50 -12.03
N LEU A 127 -0.08 3.06 -12.76
CA LEU A 127 -0.50 1.64 -12.78
C LEU A 127 0.64 0.69 -13.15
N ILE A 128 1.40 1.03 -14.18
CA ILE A 128 2.48 0.14 -14.65
C ILE A 128 3.82 0.38 -13.95
N SER A 129 3.89 1.26 -12.95
CA SER A 129 5.15 1.48 -12.23
C SER A 129 5.58 0.22 -11.45
N PRO A 130 6.90 -0.07 -11.32
CA PRO A 130 7.38 -1.24 -10.57
C PRO A 130 6.86 -1.30 -9.14
N SER A 131 6.68 -0.15 -8.48
CA SER A 131 6.11 -0.07 -7.13
C SER A 131 4.69 -0.63 -7.10
N VAL A 132 3.80 -0.13 -7.97
CA VAL A 132 2.39 -0.56 -8.02
C VAL A 132 2.27 -2.01 -8.47
N GLN A 133 3.09 -2.46 -9.41
CA GLN A 133 3.17 -3.86 -9.80
C GLN A 133 3.63 -4.76 -8.65
N GLY A 134 4.65 -4.31 -7.91
CA GLY A 134 5.17 -5.04 -6.76
C GLY A 134 4.13 -5.17 -5.65
N TRP A 135 3.42 -4.08 -5.33
CA TRP A 135 2.34 -4.11 -4.34
C TRP A 135 1.17 -4.94 -4.83
N ALA A 136 0.85 -4.90 -6.13
CA ALA A 136 -0.20 -5.74 -6.69
C ALA A 136 0.13 -7.24 -6.53
N TYR A 137 1.41 -7.63 -6.56
CA TYR A 137 1.86 -9.01 -6.40
C TYR A 137 2.37 -9.36 -4.99
N SER A 138 2.19 -8.46 -4.01
CA SER A 138 2.57 -8.66 -2.62
C SER A 138 1.42 -9.26 -1.81
N ASP A 139 1.66 -9.50 -0.52
CA ASP A 139 0.59 -9.79 0.42
C ASP A 139 -0.31 -8.57 0.64
N PHE A 140 -1.49 -8.82 1.20
CA PHE A 140 -2.43 -7.76 1.53
C PHE A 140 -1.88 -6.94 2.69
N SER A 141 -2.01 -5.61 2.60
CA SER A 141 -1.80 -4.67 3.68
C SER A 141 -2.90 -3.61 3.65
N GLU A 142 -3.28 -3.14 4.82
CA GLU A 142 -4.10 -1.94 5.02
C GLU A 142 -3.51 -0.70 4.31
N SER A 143 -2.18 -0.63 4.16
CA SER A 143 -1.49 0.45 3.44
C SER A 143 -1.94 0.61 1.98
N HIS A 144 -2.48 -0.44 1.33
CA HIS A 144 -3.03 -0.38 -0.04
C HIS A 144 -4.14 0.67 -0.22
N LEU A 145 -4.72 1.19 0.88
CA LEU A 145 -5.66 2.33 0.88
C LEU A 145 -4.97 3.69 0.63
N VAL A 146 -3.68 3.82 0.96
CA VAL A 146 -2.94 5.09 0.94
C VAL A 146 -2.99 5.76 -0.43
N PRO A 147 -2.70 5.10 -1.58
CA PRO A 147 -2.65 5.80 -2.86
C PRO A 147 -4.00 6.41 -3.25
N ILE A 148 -5.10 5.63 -3.13
CA ILE A 148 -6.43 6.11 -3.51
C ILE A 148 -6.89 7.26 -2.58
N LEU A 149 -6.63 7.15 -1.28
CA LEU A 149 -7.00 8.18 -0.29
C LEU A 149 -6.14 9.44 -0.43
N ALA A 150 -4.82 9.30 -0.62
CA ALA A 150 -3.91 10.43 -0.79
C ALA A 150 -4.21 11.21 -2.08
N PHE A 151 -4.53 10.52 -3.18
CA PHE A 151 -4.94 11.19 -4.43
C PHE A 151 -6.29 11.88 -4.29
N ALA A 152 -7.26 11.25 -3.61
CA ALA A 152 -8.56 11.85 -3.33
C ALA A 152 -8.45 13.07 -2.41
N LEU A 153 -7.60 13.01 -1.38
CA LEU A 153 -7.26 14.13 -0.49
C LEU A 153 -6.64 15.28 -1.29
N ALA A 154 -5.61 15.01 -2.09
CA ALA A 154 -4.98 16.03 -2.94
C ALA A 154 -5.99 16.67 -3.90
N LEU A 155 -6.92 15.89 -4.46
CA LEU A 155 -7.98 16.37 -5.32
C LEU A 155 -8.97 17.27 -4.55
N ALA A 156 -9.37 16.88 -3.34
CA ALA A 156 -10.25 17.67 -2.49
C ALA A 156 -9.61 19.02 -2.10
N VAL A 157 -8.33 19.00 -1.71
CA VAL A 157 -7.53 20.21 -1.43
C VAL A 157 -7.45 21.10 -2.66
N LYS A 158 -7.14 20.52 -3.84
CA LYS A 158 -7.07 21.26 -5.11
C LYS A 158 -8.41 21.90 -5.49
N ARG A 159 -9.52 21.23 -5.18
CA ARG A 159 -10.89 21.74 -5.39
C ARG A 159 -11.38 22.68 -4.27
N ARG A 160 -10.55 22.94 -3.26
CA ARG A 160 -10.89 23.74 -2.06
C ARG A 160 -12.13 23.21 -1.31
N SER A 161 -12.35 21.90 -1.34
CA SER A 161 -13.42 21.25 -0.58
C SER A 161 -12.92 20.93 0.82
N LEU A 162 -13.29 21.76 1.80
CA LEU A 162 -12.90 21.53 3.20
C LEU A 162 -13.44 20.20 3.73
N TRP A 163 -14.71 19.90 3.46
CA TRP A 163 -15.33 18.65 3.89
C TRP A 163 -14.67 17.43 3.27
N GLY A 164 -14.41 17.46 1.95
CA GLY A 164 -13.68 16.37 1.29
C GLY A 164 -12.26 16.22 1.83
N THR A 165 -11.60 17.34 2.13
CA THR A 165 -10.25 17.34 2.71
C THR A 165 -10.24 16.68 4.08
N LEU A 166 -11.16 17.07 4.97
CA LEU A 166 -11.26 16.47 6.31
C LEU A 166 -11.66 15.01 6.27
N LEU A 167 -12.58 14.63 5.37
CA LEU A 167 -13.00 13.24 5.19
C LEU A 167 -11.83 12.35 4.77
N PHE A 168 -11.14 12.69 3.67
CA PHE A 168 -10.05 11.86 3.18
C PHE A 168 -8.82 11.92 4.09
N ALA A 169 -8.59 13.03 4.79
CA ALA A 169 -7.57 13.10 5.84
C ALA A 169 -7.91 12.14 6.99
N GLN A 170 -9.15 12.15 7.51
CA GLN A 170 -9.55 11.23 8.58
C GLN A 170 -9.43 9.77 8.16
N LEU A 171 -9.85 9.44 6.93
CA LEU A 171 -9.70 8.08 6.42
C LEU A 171 -8.21 7.69 6.33
N LEU A 172 -7.34 8.57 5.84
CA LEU A 172 -5.90 8.27 5.75
C LEU A 172 -5.27 8.09 7.14
N LEU A 173 -5.67 8.90 8.13
CA LEU A 173 -5.26 8.76 9.53
C LEU A 173 -5.70 7.44 10.18
N GLY A 174 -6.70 6.77 9.62
CA GLY A 174 -7.17 5.46 10.10
C GLY A 174 -6.64 4.28 9.31
N VAL A 175 -5.70 4.50 8.39
CA VAL A 175 -5.01 3.41 7.70
C VAL A 175 -3.96 2.80 8.62
N LYS A 176 -3.15 3.64 9.25
CA LYS A 176 -2.08 3.23 10.15
C LYS A 176 -1.69 4.38 11.09
N GLU A 177 -1.17 4.05 12.26
CA GLU A 177 -0.85 5.00 13.34
C GLU A 177 0.19 6.07 12.96
N ASP A 178 1.15 5.74 12.11
CA ASP A 178 2.24 6.61 11.69
C ASP A 178 1.83 7.64 10.62
N GLU A 179 0.71 7.42 9.93
CA GLU A 179 0.14 8.35 8.95
C GLU A 179 -0.11 9.74 9.54
N VAL A 180 -0.35 9.85 10.85
CA VAL A 180 -0.57 11.13 11.54
C VAL A 180 0.60 12.10 11.37
N TRP A 181 1.83 11.59 11.38
CA TRP A 181 3.03 12.41 11.25
C TRP A 181 3.19 12.94 9.83
N PHE A 182 2.97 12.09 8.83
CA PHE A 182 3.11 12.46 7.43
C PHE A 182 1.98 13.41 7.01
N VAL A 183 0.73 13.07 7.31
CA VAL A 183 -0.43 13.93 7.01
C VAL A 183 -0.30 15.28 7.72
N GLY A 184 0.11 15.30 8.99
CA GLY A 184 0.34 16.53 9.74
C GLY A 184 1.44 17.41 9.13
N TRP A 185 2.55 16.81 8.72
CA TRP A 185 3.66 17.51 8.07
C TRP A 185 3.24 18.17 6.75
N PHE A 186 2.53 17.44 5.87
CA PHE A 186 2.03 17.99 4.62
C PHE A 186 0.91 19.01 4.83
N ALA A 187 0.07 18.83 5.84
CA ALA A 187 -0.97 19.78 6.21
C ALA A 187 -0.37 21.12 6.68
N LEU A 188 0.70 21.08 7.49
CA LEU A 188 1.44 22.26 7.91
C LEU A 188 2.05 23.00 6.71
N ALA A 189 2.73 22.28 5.83
CA ALA A 189 3.24 22.83 4.57
C ALA A 189 2.12 23.49 3.74
N GLY A 190 0.98 22.82 3.61
CA GLY A 190 -0.21 23.34 2.95
C GLY A 190 -0.77 24.60 3.60
N ALA A 191 -0.77 24.66 4.94
CA ALA A 191 -1.23 25.82 5.70
C ALA A 191 -0.34 27.05 5.49
N LEU A 192 0.97 26.84 5.33
CA LEU A 192 1.96 27.90 5.15
C LEU A 192 2.01 28.43 3.71
N TRP A 193 1.83 27.56 2.71
CA TRP A 193 2.16 27.91 1.31
C TRP A 193 1.03 27.71 0.29
N TYR A 194 -0.12 27.14 0.67
CA TYR A 194 -1.19 26.84 -0.28
C TYR A 194 -2.58 27.31 0.17
N ASP A 195 -3.20 26.61 1.12
CA ASP A 195 -4.52 26.94 1.64
C ASP A 195 -4.51 26.86 3.17
N ARG A 196 -4.40 28.03 3.80
CA ARG A 196 -4.28 28.17 5.25
C ARG A 196 -5.43 27.50 6.01
N ARG A 197 -6.65 27.64 5.50
CA ARG A 197 -7.85 27.12 6.16
C ARG A 197 -7.84 25.61 6.21
N SER A 198 -7.70 24.94 5.06
CA SER A 198 -7.71 23.48 5.01
C SER A 198 -6.48 22.88 5.69
N GLY A 199 -5.30 23.50 5.51
CA GLY A 199 -4.07 23.06 6.18
C GLY A 199 -4.18 23.10 7.71
N LEU A 200 -4.64 24.21 8.29
CA LEU A 200 -4.83 24.30 9.74
C LEU A 200 -5.92 23.35 10.26
N ALA A 201 -6.99 23.13 9.48
CA ALA A 201 -8.05 22.20 9.87
C ALA A 201 -7.54 20.76 9.92
N VAL A 202 -6.72 20.34 8.95
CA VAL A 202 -6.10 19.01 8.96
C VAL A 202 -5.05 18.89 10.06
N VAL A 203 -4.25 19.94 10.33
CA VAL A 203 -3.34 19.94 11.49
C VAL A 203 -4.10 19.74 12.80
N ALA A 204 -5.22 20.44 13.00
CA ALA A 204 -6.06 20.27 14.18
C ALA A 204 -6.62 18.84 14.27
N LEU A 205 -7.00 18.24 13.14
CA LEU A 205 -7.46 16.87 13.06
C LEU A 205 -6.36 15.86 13.44
N CYS A 206 -5.14 16.04 12.93
CA CYS A 206 -3.98 15.22 13.29
C CYS A 206 -3.67 15.32 14.80
N VAL A 207 -3.70 16.53 15.36
CA VAL A 207 -3.50 16.74 16.80
C VAL A 207 -4.59 16.02 17.61
N ALA A 208 -5.85 16.12 17.20
CA ALA A 208 -6.94 15.43 17.88
C ALA A 208 -6.80 13.90 17.84
N ASN A 209 -6.50 13.32 16.67
CA ASN A 209 -6.28 11.87 16.53
C ASN A 209 -5.04 11.42 17.33
N GLY A 210 -3.93 12.14 17.24
CA GLY A 210 -2.72 11.83 18.01
C GLY A 210 -2.96 11.88 19.52
N LEU A 211 -3.64 12.91 20.03
CA LEU A 211 -3.98 12.99 21.46
C LEU A 211 -4.95 11.87 21.87
N ALA A 212 -5.89 11.48 21.01
CA ALA A 212 -6.79 10.36 21.28
C ALA A 212 -6.02 9.04 21.36
N TYR A 213 -5.12 8.76 20.40
CA TYR A 213 -4.25 7.58 20.38
C TYR A 213 -3.41 7.48 21.66
N TYR A 214 -2.62 8.52 21.98
CA TYR A 214 -1.81 8.54 23.21
C TYR A 214 -2.66 8.48 24.48
N GLY A 215 -3.85 9.09 24.48
CA GLY A 215 -4.78 9.05 25.60
C GLY A 215 -5.33 7.64 25.85
N ILE A 216 -5.70 6.92 24.80
CA ILE A 216 -6.17 5.53 24.88
C ILE A 216 -5.06 4.62 25.39
N ASP A 217 -3.83 4.76 24.87
CA ASP A 217 -2.69 3.96 25.33
C ASP A 217 -2.36 4.22 26.80
N ALA A 218 -2.34 5.49 27.22
CA ALA A 218 -2.10 5.86 28.61
C ALA A 218 -3.17 5.29 29.56
N LEU A 219 -4.45 5.26 29.13
CA LEU A 219 -5.54 4.67 29.92
C LEU A 219 -5.41 3.16 30.09
N HIS A 220 -4.81 2.46 29.12
CA HIS A 220 -4.58 1.02 29.18
C HIS A 220 -3.19 0.66 29.75
N GLY A 221 -2.39 1.65 30.17
CA GLY A 221 -1.05 1.42 30.70
C GLY A 221 -0.03 0.97 29.65
N HIS A 222 -0.33 1.21 28.37
CA HIS A 222 0.55 0.90 27.26
C HIS A 222 1.48 2.08 26.94
N LEU A 223 2.65 1.77 26.41
CA LEU A 223 3.52 2.76 25.79
C LEU A 223 3.62 2.41 24.31
N PRO A 224 3.37 3.38 23.40
CA PRO A 224 3.52 3.13 21.97
C PRO A 224 4.93 2.63 21.66
N ASN A 225 5.02 1.74 20.68
CA ASN A 225 6.30 1.32 20.14
C ASN A 225 7.09 2.55 19.67
N ARG A 226 8.34 2.65 20.11
CA ARG A 226 9.24 3.73 19.72
C ARG A 226 10.11 3.24 18.57
N PRO A 227 9.89 3.69 17.33
CA PRO A 227 10.76 3.34 16.23
C PRO A 227 12.20 3.75 16.56
N GLN A 228 13.14 2.88 16.22
CA GLN A 228 14.55 3.12 16.45
C GLN A 228 15.18 3.59 15.15
N TYR A 229 15.76 4.78 15.16
CA TYR A 229 16.46 5.34 14.00
C TYR A 229 17.96 5.34 14.22
N GLY A 230 18.71 5.13 13.14
CA GLY A 230 20.16 5.12 13.15
C GLY A 230 20.73 5.74 11.88
N LEU A 231 21.90 6.38 12.02
CA LEU A 231 22.59 7.04 10.91
C LEU A 231 23.52 6.09 10.15
N ALA A 232 23.78 4.90 10.69
CA ALA A 232 24.57 3.87 10.03
C ALA A 232 23.63 3.02 9.18
N ASP A 233 23.78 3.10 7.85
CA ASP A 233 23.08 2.19 6.93
C ASP A 233 24.08 1.47 6.01
N PRO A 234 24.22 0.13 6.13
CA PRO A 234 25.03 -0.66 5.21
C PRO A 234 24.47 -0.74 3.77
N PHE A 235 23.25 -0.26 3.50
CA PHE A 235 22.50 -0.44 2.25
C PHE A 235 22.30 0.82 1.39
N TRP A 236 23.12 1.87 1.55
CA TRP A 236 22.99 3.13 0.80
C TRP A 236 22.89 2.98 -0.73
N ARG A 237 23.52 1.95 -1.33
CA ARG A 237 23.41 1.67 -2.77
C ARG A 237 21.98 1.26 -3.16
N GLN A 238 21.32 0.48 -2.31
CA GLN A 238 19.94 0.04 -2.51
C GLN A 238 18.99 1.22 -2.35
N GLN A 239 19.23 2.12 -1.40
CA GLN A 239 18.47 3.36 -1.27
C GLN A 239 18.55 4.24 -2.54
N LEU A 240 19.74 4.39 -3.12
CA LEU A 240 19.91 5.13 -4.38
C LEU A 240 19.18 4.45 -5.54
N ALA A 241 19.25 3.12 -5.62
CA ALA A 241 18.50 2.34 -6.61
C ALA A 241 16.99 2.52 -6.43
N PHE A 242 16.50 2.47 -5.20
CA PHE A 242 15.11 2.71 -4.85
C PHE A 242 14.64 4.11 -5.26
N LEU A 243 15.44 5.16 -5.00
CA LEU A 243 15.10 6.51 -5.44
C LEU A 243 14.94 6.59 -6.97
N ALA A 244 15.83 5.93 -7.72
CA ALA A 244 15.70 5.84 -9.17
C ALA A 244 14.43 5.05 -9.56
N GLU A 245 14.14 3.95 -8.86
CA GLU A 245 12.99 3.08 -9.08
C GLU A 245 11.65 3.80 -8.88
N VAL A 246 11.53 4.67 -7.87
CA VAL A 246 10.29 5.44 -7.61
C VAL A 246 10.19 6.75 -8.41
N LEU A 247 11.32 7.33 -8.85
CA LEU A 247 11.32 8.58 -9.64
C LEU A 247 11.24 8.35 -11.15
N ALA A 248 11.88 7.29 -11.66
CA ALA A 248 11.92 7.00 -13.10
C ALA A 248 10.53 6.81 -13.72
N PRO A 249 9.56 6.10 -13.10
CA PRO A 249 8.20 5.98 -13.63
C PRO A 249 7.52 7.34 -13.86
N PHE A 250 7.91 8.35 -13.09
CA PHE A 250 7.41 9.71 -13.25
C PHE A 250 8.35 10.62 -14.07
N ALA A 251 9.27 10.03 -14.83
CA ALA A 251 10.32 10.70 -15.60
C ALA A 251 11.09 11.75 -14.77
N PHE A 252 11.31 11.46 -13.48
CA PHE A 252 11.93 12.37 -12.51
C PHE A 252 11.21 13.73 -12.39
N ALA A 253 9.96 13.83 -12.87
CA ALA A 253 9.18 15.06 -12.87
C ALA A 253 9.04 15.71 -11.49
N PRO A 254 8.87 14.97 -10.38
CA PRO A 254 8.79 15.56 -9.04
C PRO A 254 10.00 16.44 -8.70
N LEU A 255 11.19 16.14 -9.22
CA LEU A 255 12.40 16.94 -8.96
C LEU A 255 12.30 18.38 -9.49
N ALA A 256 11.45 18.64 -10.48
CA ALA A 256 11.22 19.98 -11.00
C ALA A 256 10.45 20.89 -10.01
N LEU A 257 10.00 20.37 -8.86
CA LEU A 257 9.42 21.17 -7.79
C LEU A 257 10.47 21.96 -6.98
N GLY A 258 11.76 21.74 -7.24
CA GLY A 258 12.88 22.44 -6.59
C GLY A 258 12.97 22.07 -5.11
N TRP A 259 13.20 23.06 -4.24
CA TRP A 259 13.34 22.84 -2.79
C TRP A 259 12.12 22.18 -2.14
N ARG A 260 10.93 22.26 -2.76
CA ARG A 260 9.70 21.64 -2.24
C ARG A 260 9.76 20.11 -2.18
N VAL A 261 10.69 19.48 -2.92
CA VAL A 261 10.95 18.04 -2.83
C VAL A 261 11.42 17.64 -1.42
N LEU A 262 12.02 18.57 -0.67
CA LEU A 262 12.43 18.33 0.72
C LEU A 262 11.25 18.02 1.66
N LEU A 263 9.99 18.26 1.23
CA LEU A 263 8.83 17.83 1.99
C LEU A 263 8.68 16.30 2.05
N ALA A 264 9.32 15.57 1.14
CA ALA A 264 9.41 14.12 1.20
C ALA A 264 10.43 13.61 2.23
N ALA A 265 11.25 14.47 2.83
CA ALA A 265 12.36 14.07 3.69
C ALA A 265 11.92 13.24 4.91
N PRO A 266 10.80 13.52 5.62
CA PRO A 266 10.37 12.67 6.73
C PRO A 266 10.02 11.24 6.29
N LEU A 267 9.35 11.07 5.14
CA LEU A 267 9.03 9.76 4.57
C LEU A 267 10.29 9.00 4.15
N LEU A 268 11.26 9.69 3.53
CA LEU A 268 12.55 9.07 3.21
C LEU A 268 13.34 8.73 4.46
N GLY A 269 13.25 9.56 5.50
CA GLY A 269 13.84 9.30 6.81
C GLY A 269 13.29 8.02 7.44
N GLU A 270 11.98 7.82 7.40
CA GLU A 270 11.34 6.58 7.85
C GLU A 270 11.89 5.36 7.08
N LEU A 271 11.99 5.45 5.76
CA LEU A 271 12.45 4.31 4.95
C LEU A 271 13.95 4.02 5.07
N PHE A 272 14.77 5.04 5.34
CA PHE A 272 16.23 4.96 5.25
C PHE A 272 16.94 4.91 6.60
N LEU A 273 16.31 5.40 7.66
CA LEU A 273 16.93 5.53 8.98
C LEU A 273 16.42 4.49 9.98
N THR A 274 15.27 3.85 9.72
CA THR A 274 14.70 2.86 10.64
C THR A 274 15.60 1.63 10.75
N GLN A 275 15.90 1.26 12.00
CA GLN A 275 16.79 0.15 12.38
C GLN A 275 15.94 -1.05 12.82
N HIS A 276 16.53 -2.25 12.82
CA HIS A 276 15.95 -3.53 13.29
C HIS A 276 15.01 -4.29 12.34
N TRP A 277 14.73 -3.78 11.14
CA TRP A 277 14.07 -4.61 10.13
C TRP A 277 15.05 -5.62 9.54
N HIS A 278 14.64 -6.89 9.48
CA HIS A 278 15.44 -7.97 8.89
C HIS A 278 15.60 -7.85 7.37
N TYR A 279 14.94 -6.85 6.74
CA TYR A 279 14.97 -6.58 5.31
C TYR A 279 14.90 -5.06 5.04
N PRO A 280 15.42 -4.59 3.88
CA PRO A 280 15.38 -3.17 3.52
C PRO A 280 13.95 -2.73 3.18
N LEU A 281 13.46 -1.69 3.87
CA LEU A 281 12.14 -1.08 3.61
C LEU A 281 12.09 -0.33 2.27
N ALA A 282 13.22 0.24 1.85
CA ALA A 282 13.38 0.99 0.60
C ALA A 282 13.50 0.08 -0.62
N ARG A 283 12.41 -0.61 -0.98
CA ARG A 283 12.33 -1.50 -2.14
C ARG A 283 10.94 -1.45 -2.76
N ALA A 284 10.84 -1.42 -4.09
CA ALA A 284 9.53 -1.51 -4.73
C ALA A 284 8.77 -2.79 -4.37
N GLY A 285 7.46 -2.65 -4.20
CA GLY A 285 6.58 -3.73 -3.80
C GLY A 285 6.46 -3.94 -2.29
N VAL A 286 7.24 -3.23 -1.48
CA VAL A 286 7.04 -3.16 -0.03
C VAL A 286 5.98 -2.10 0.27
N HIS A 287 4.96 -2.46 1.05
CA HIS A 287 3.79 -1.60 1.33
C HIS A 287 4.16 -0.29 2.08
N TYR A 288 5.23 -0.28 2.88
CA TYR A 288 5.77 0.95 3.51
C TYR A 288 6.19 2.04 2.50
N THR A 289 6.39 1.69 1.22
CA THR A 289 6.76 2.66 0.18
C THR A 289 5.56 3.35 -0.47
N GLU A 290 4.34 2.96 -0.13
CA GLU A 290 3.12 3.53 -0.71
C GLU A 290 2.95 5.03 -0.48
N PRO A 291 3.16 5.58 0.73
CA PRO A 291 3.02 7.00 0.97
C PRO A 291 4.01 7.84 0.14
N ILE A 292 5.28 7.41 0.02
CA ILE A 292 6.29 8.15 -0.77
C ILE A 292 5.97 8.11 -2.27
N VAL A 293 5.54 6.97 -2.80
CA VAL A 293 5.18 6.86 -4.23
C VAL A 293 3.91 7.64 -4.54
N ALA A 294 2.90 7.63 -3.65
CA ALA A 294 1.72 8.48 -3.79
C ALA A 294 2.09 9.97 -3.80
N LEU A 295 2.95 10.41 -2.88
CA LEU A 295 3.47 11.78 -2.86
C LEU A 295 4.21 12.13 -4.17
N LEU A 296 5.06 11.24 -4.67
CA LEU A 296 5.79 11.45 -5.91
C LEU A 296 4.85 11.52 -7.12
N ALA A 297 3.80 10.70 -7.17
CA ALA A 297 2.78 10.78 -8.22
C ALA A 297 2.01 12.13 -8.18
N ILE A 298 1.64 12.61 -6.99
CA ILE A 298 1.04 13.95 -6.82
C ILE A 298 2.01 15.04 -7.29
N GLY A 299 3.28 14.96 -6.88
CA GLY A 299 4.32 15.89 -7.28
C GLY A 299 4.56 15.88 -8.79
N ALA A 300 4.52 14.71 -9.41
CA ALA A 300 4.65 14.52 -10.85
C ALA A 300 3.49 15.20 -11.59
N VAL A 301 2.25 15.02 -11.13
CA VAL A 301 1.09 15.74 -11.69
C VAL A 301 1.31 17.26 -11.66
N ILE A 302 1.75 17.80 -10.52
CA ILE A 302 2.00 19.24 -10.35
C ILE A 302 3.13 19.73 -11.27
N ALA A 303 4.19 18.94 -11.45
CA ALA A 303 5.31 19.28 -12.33
C ALA A 303 4.93 19.19 -13.82
N ILE A 304 4.28 18.10 -14.22
CA ILE A 304 3.85 17.81 -15.59
C ILE A 304 2.76 18.78 -16.04
N ALA A 305 1.93 19.31 -15.12
CA ALA A 305 0.99 20.39 -15.43
C ALA A 305 1.67 21.61 -16.06
N ARG A 306 2.92 21.88 -15.67
CA ARG A 306 3.73 22.97 -16.25
C ARG A 306 4.49 22.55 -17.52
N ARG A 307 4.65 21.24 -17.74
CA ARG A 307 5.41 20.66 -18.87
C ARG A 307 4.72 19.39 -19.39
N PRO A 308 3.57 19.49 -20.08
CA PRO A 308 2.73 18.32 -20.38
C PRO A 308 3.41 17.21 -21.21
N ARG A 309 4.43 17.56 -22.02
CA ARG A 309 5.25 16.60 -22.77
C ARG A 309 5.94 15.55 -21.87
N TRP A 310 6.16 15.87 -20.59
CA TRP A 310 6.76 14.94 -19.64
C TRP A 310 5.85 13.75 -19.28
N ALA A 311 4.54 13.83 -19.54
CA ALA A 311 3.66 12.68 -19.37
C ALA A 311 3.99 11.52 -20.32
N GLY A 312 4.42 11.83 -21.55
CA GLY A 312 4.88 10.81 -22.50
C GLY A 312 6.17 10.13 -22.03
N TRP A 313 7.11 10.90 -21.49
CA TRP A 313 8.33 10.36 -20.89
C TRP A 313 8.02 9.52 -19.65
N ALA A 314 7.08 9.96 -18.80
CA ALA A 314 6.66 9.18 -17.63
C ALA A 314 6.12 7.82 -18.05
N LEU A 315 5.22 7.77 -19.05
CA LEU A 315 4.73 6.49 -19.56
C LEU A 315 5.86 5.63 -20.14
N ALA A 316 6.75 6.20 -20.97
CA ALA A 316 7.86 5.47 -21.57
C ALA A 316 8.82 4.90 -20.52
N CYS A 317 9.24 5.71 -19.55
CA CYS A 317 10.07 5.25 -18.44
C CYS A 317 9.35 4.19 -17.62
N SER A 318 8.06 4.38 -17.29
CA SER A 318 7.28 3.38 -16.56
C SER A 318 7.20 2.05 -17.31
N ALA A 319 7.02 2.06 -18.63
CA ALA A 319 6.99 0.85 -19.44
C ALA A 319 8.35 0.13 -19.50
N ILE A 320 9.46 0.88 -19.59
CA ILE A 320 10.82 0.31 -19.52
C ILE A 320 11.05 -0.30 -18.13
N MET A 321 10.74 0.45 -17.08
CA MET A 321 10.88 -0.01 -15.70
C MET A 321 10.01 -1.24 -15.43
N ALA A 322 8.77 -1.25 -15.92
CA ALA A 322 7.86 -2.38 -15.88
C ALA A 322 8.44 -3.64 -16.53
N ALA A 323 9.13 -3.51 -17.67
CA ALA A 323 9.64 -4.68 -18.40
C ALA A 323 10.90 -5.29 -17.75
N PHE A 324 11.76 -4.45 -17.16
CA PHE A 324 13.13 -4.85 -16.79
C PHE A 324 13.44 -4.78 -15.29
N PHE A 325 12.60 -4.14 -14.49
CA PHE A 325 12.92 -3.82 -13.10
C PHE A 325 11.72 -3.99 -12.15
N ASN A 326 10.76 -4.86 -12.50
CA ASN A 326 9.64 -5.20 -11.62
C ASN A 326 9.96 -6.42 -10.74
N THR A 327 9.30 -6.52 -9.60
CA THR A 327 9.49 -7.62 -8.64
C THR A 327 8.49 -8.78 -8.83
N THR A 328 7.72 -8.79 -9.92
CA THR A 328 6.66 -9.76 -10.20
C THR A 328 7.14 -10.86 -11.15
N VAL A 329 6.25 -11.81 -11.48
CA VAL A 329 6.49 -12.85 -12.50
C VAL A 329 6.51 -12.32 -13.94
N LEU A 330 6.13 -11.06 -14.15
CA LEU A 330 6.21 -10.40 -15.46
C LEU A 330 7.64 -9.92 -15.79
N HIS A 331 8.55 -9.94 -14.81
CA HIS A 331 9.97 -9.69 -15.07
C HIS A 331 10.52 -10.75 -16.01
N LEU A 332 11.27 -10.33 -17.03
CA LEU A 332 11.87 -11.23 -18.01
C LEU A 332 12.68 -12.34 -17.32
N GLY A 333 12.43 -13.60 -17.69
CA GLY A 333 13.10 -14.77 -17.12
C GLY A 333 12.46 -15.33 -15.85
N ARG A 334 11.34 -14.77 -15.37
CA ARG A 334 10.53 -15.37 -14.30
C ARG A 334 9.34 -16.13 -14.89
N HIS A 335 8.83 -17.07 -14.10
CA HIS A 335 7.75 -17.97 -14.50
C HIS A 335 6.69 -18.04 -13.41
N LEU A 336 5.47 -18.42 -13.81
CA LEU A 336 4.40 -18.76 -12.88
C LEU A 336 4.82 -19.92 -11.98
N TYR A 337 4.28 -19.94 -10.78
CA TYR A 337 4.52 -21.03 -9.84
C TYR A 337 3.75 -22.29 -10.26
N ALA A 338 4.36 -23.46 -10.01
CA ALA A 338 3.62 -24.71 -10.09
C ALA A 338 2.58 -24.76 -8.97
N PRO A 339 1.31 -25.11 -9.25
CA PRO A 339 0.30 -25.29 -8.21
C PRO A 339 0.73 -26.33 -7.17
N ASP A 340 0.47 -26.06 -5.90
CA ASP A 340 0.73 -27.00 -4.82
C ASP A 340 -0.44 -28.00 -4.72
N PRO A 341 -0.18 -29.32 -4.71
CA PRO A 341 -1.23 -30.33 -4.66
C PRO A 341 -2.09 -30.25 -3.38
N ARG A 342 -1.60 -29.63 -2.31
CA ARG A 342 -2.33 -29.47 -1.04
C ARG A 342 -3.43 -28.40 -1.11
N TYR A 343 -3.44 -27.52 -2.11
CA TYR A 343 -4.37 -26.39 -2.19
C TYR A 343 -5.84 -26.81 -2.02
N GLY A 344 -6.27 -27.87 -2.74
CA GLY A 344 -7.65 -28.34 -2.67
C GLY A 344 -8.06 -28.87 -1.30
N GLU A 345 -7.14 -29.55 -0.60
CA GLU A 345 -7.35 -30.05 0.76
C GLU A 345 -7.44 -28.89 1.76
N LEU A 346 -6.52 -27.92 1.68
CA LEU A 346 -6.51 -26.74 2.55
C LEU A 346 -7.75 -25.86 2.36
N HIS A 347 -8.21 -25.71 1.11
CA HIS A 347 -9.45 -25.01 0.81
C HIS A 347 -10.68 -25.70 1.41
N ALA A 348 -10.71 -27.04 1.44
CA ALA A 348 -11.75 -27.80 2.11
C ALA A 348 -11.64 -27.69 3.64
N LEU A 349 -10.41 -27.68 4.17
CA LEU A 349 -10.15 -27.51 5.60
C LEU A 349 -10.67 -26.16 6.12
N ALA A 350 -10.53 -25.09 5.34
CA ALA A 350 -11.05 -23.75 5.63
C ALA A 350 -12.59 -23.70 5.83
N GLN A 351 -13.30 -24.75 5.46
CA GLN A 351 -14.76 -24.87 5.58
C GLN A 351 -15.18 -25.89 6.64
N SER A 352 -14.21 -26.50 7.33
CA SER A 352 -14.45 -27.63 8.22
C SER A 352 -14.80 -27.24 9.66
N ASN A 353 -14.52 -25.99 10.07
CA ASN A 353 -14.66 -25.50 11.44
C ASN A 353 -13.88 -26.34 12.46
N ARG A 354 -12.75 -26.92 12.02
CA ARG A 354 -11.87 -27.76 12.85
C ARG A 354 -10.63 -26.99 13.20
N ALA A 355 -10.23 -27.07 14.47
CA ALA A 355 -8.95 -26.54 14.90
C ALA A 355 -7.81 -27.28 14.20
N PHE A 356 -6.97 -26.53 13.51
CA PHE A 356 -5.75 -27.01 12.88
C PHE A 356 -4.64 -25.99 13.12
N THR A 357 -3.40 -26.47 13.21
CA THR A 357 -2.25 -25.65 13.56
C THR A 357 -1.18 -25.79 12.50
N PHE A 358 -0.73 -24.65 11.98
CA PHE A 358 0.34 -24.52 11.01
C PHE A 358 1.60 -23.98 11.68
N SER A 359 2.76 -24.41 11.18
CA SER A 359 4.06 -23.78 11.46
C SER A 359 4.20 -22.50 10.64
N ILE A 360 5.02 -21.55 11.10
CA ILE A 360 5.40 -20.35 10.33
C ILE A 360 6.00 -20.70 8.96
N ASP A 361 6.71 -21.83 8.87
CA ASP A 361 7.29 -22.31 7.61
C ASP A 361 6.21 -22.73 6.56
N ASP A 362 4.96 -22.90 6.99
CA ASP A 362 3.81 -23.27 6.14
C ASP A 362 2.75 -22.15 6.13
N GLU A 363 3.19 -20.89 6.29
CA GLU A 363 2.31 -19.71 6.30
C GLU A 363 1.41 -19.62 5.06
N GLY A 364 1.90 -19.98 3.87
CA GLY A 364 1.10 -19.98 2.65
C GLY A 364 -0.05 -20.98 2.68
N ALA A 365 0.13 -22.14 3.35
CA ALA A 365 -0.96 -23.09 3.59
C ALA A 365 -1.97 -22.54 4.60
N TRP A 366 -1.47 -21.88 5.64
CA TRP A 366 -2.32 -21.22 6.63
C TRP A 366 -3.16 -20.10 6.01
N VAL A 367 -2.63 -19.28 5.11
CA VAL A 367 -3.38 -18.24 4.39
C VAL A 367 -4.60 -18.82 3.68
N VAL A 368 -4.46 -19.97 3.01
CA VAL A 368 -5.60 -20.66 2.37
C VAL A 368 -6.65 -21.12 3.38
N ALA A 369 -6.21 -21.58 4.56
CA ALA A 369 -7.08 -22.02 5.65
C ALA A 369 -7.64 -20.88 6.53
N SER A 370 -7.06 -19.67 6.46
CA SER A 370 -7.28 -18.56 7.40
C SER A 370 -8.69 -17.99 7.41
N GLY A 371 -9.51 -18.33 6.42
CA GLY A 371 -10.96 -18.04 6.45
C GLY A 371 -11.69 -18.73 7.62
N ASP A 372 -11.16 -19.85 8.11
CA ASP A 372 -11.59 -20.49 9.35
C ASP A 372 -10.83 -19.86 10.53
N THR A 373 -11.57 -19.29 11.48
CA THR A 373 -10.99 -18.63 12.66
C THR A 373 -10.35 -19.61 13.64
N ASN A 374 -10.55 -20.92 13.44
CA ASN A 374 -9.87 -21.99 14.18
C ASN A 374 -8.53 -22.40 13.57
N ALA A 375 -8.17 -21.92 12.37
CA ALA A 375 -6.87 -22.17 11.75
C ALA A 375 -5.79 -21.33 12.44
N ARG A 376 -4.84 -21.98 13.11
CA ARG A 376 -3.81 -21.33 13.92
C ARG A 376 -2.47 -21.28 13.19
N LEU A 377 -1.74 -20.18 13.33
CA LEU A 377 -0.34 -20.08 12.94
C LEU A 377 0.52 -19.96 14.21
N LEU A 378 1.50 -20.85 14.37
CA LEU A 378 2.50 -20.74 15.44
C LEU A 378 3.77 -20.10 14.88
N GLY A 379 4.33 -19.07 15.53
CA GLY A 379 5.75 -18.76 15.30
C GLY A 379 6.27 -17.33 15.39
N PHE A 380 5.49 -16.30 15.73
CA PHE A 380 6.11 -14.98 15.97
C PHE A 380 6.70 -14.82 17.39
N GLY A 381 6.36 -15.72 18.32
CA GLY A 381 6.75 -15.65 19.75
C GLY A 381 7.58 -16.82 20.31
N ASP A 382 8.12 -17.71 19.47
CA ASP A 382 9.00 -18.79 19.95
C ASP A 382 10.48 -18.32 19.96
N PRO A 383 11.18 -18.32 21.11
CA PRO A 383 12.57 -17.83 21.22
C PRO A 383 13.63 -18.65 20.46
N LEU A 384 13.24 -19.67 19.69
CA LEU A 384 14.14 -20.43 18.84
C LEU A 384 14.19 -19.85 17.43
N ARG A 385 15.15 -18.92 17.26
CA ARG A 385 15.85 -18.54 16.01
C ARG A 385 15.48 -19.37 14.76
N HIS A 386 15.01 -18.71 13.72
CA HIS A 386 15.18 -19.18 12.34
C HIS A 386 16.42 -18.52 11.71
N PRO A 387 17.34 -19.29 11.10
CA PRO A 387 18.21 -18.77 10.06
C PRO A 387 17.33 -18.38 8.85
N GLN A 388 17.75 -17.35 8.13
CA GLN A 388 17.02 -16.82 6.99
C GLN A 388 16.58 -17.89 5.98
N PRO A 389 15.47 -17.68 5.26
CA PRO A 389 15.12 -18.52 4.12
C PRO A 389 16.24 -18.53 3.07
N ALA A 390 16.68 -19.73 2.67
CA ALA A 390 17.80 -19.97 1.75
C ALA A 390 17.65 -19.37 0.33
N TRP A 391 16.56 -18.67 0.01
CA TRP A 391 16.38 -17.99 -1.28
C TRP A 391 16.89 -16.54 -1.29
N LEU A 392 17.33 -16.00 -0.14
CA LEU A 392 18.10 -14.75 -0.08
C LEU A 392 19.58 -14.94 -0.47
N ASP A 393 20.13 -16.15 -0.35
CA ASP A 393 21.52 -16.46 -0.71
C ASP A 393 21.72 -16.78 -2.21
N ALA A 394 20.64 -17.00 -2.97
CA ALA A 394 20.73 -17.38 -4.39
C ALA A 394 20.97 -16.21 -5.36
N ALA A 395 21.06 -14.97 -4.87
CA ALA A 395 21.33 -13.77 -5.68
C ALA A 395 22.78 -13.28 -5.59
N GLY A 396 23.69 -14.09 -5.04
CA GLY A 396 25.11 -13.78 -4.93
C GLY A 396 25.98 -14.63 -5.83
N HIS A 397 25.95 -14.40 -7.15
CA HIS A 397 27.08 -14.56 -8.07
C HIS A 397 26.88 -13.75 -9.35
#